data_AF-A0A7X4GY46-F1
#
_entry.id   AF-A0A7X4GY46-F1
#
_cell.length_a   1.000
_cell.length_b   1.000
_cell.length_c   1.000
_cell.angle_alpha   90.00
_cell.angle_beta   90.00
_cell.angle_gamma   90.00
#
_symmetry.space_group_name_H-M   'P 1'
#
loop_
_entity.id
_entity.type
_entity.pdbx_description
1 polymer ?
#
loop_
_entity_poly.entity_id
_entity_poly.type
_entity_poly.pdbx_seq_one_letter_code
_entity_poly.pdbx_strand_id
1 'polypeptide(L)'
;MNRLAAALTVLAAPALAAEPLAIHYNERPPYHYTMGGMAQGEGIDKLLVALRAANIPYQLRSTPAKQQLILLKANLQPACMLAWVGLPGRERAGKLSEIVYDDRRLWCTQATPDDVMQRLNKALRK
;
A
#
# COMPACT_ATOMS: atom_id res chain seq x y z
N MET A 1 -13.06 -59.03 -17.77
CA MET A 1 -12.97 -58.14 -16.59
C MET A 1 -12.19 -56.90 -16.98
N ASN A 2 -12.86 -55.86 -17.51
CA ASN A 2 -12.21 -54.61 -17.93
C ASN A 2 -12.24 -53.61 -16.76
N ARG A 3 -11.07 -53.26 -16.22
CA ARG A 3 -10.96 -52.16 -15.24
C ARG A 3 -10.77 -50.86 -16.01
N LEU A 4 -11.80 -50.01 -15.98
CA LEU A 4 -11.73 -48.61 -16.41
C LEU A 4 -10.84 -47.84 -15.43
N ALA A 5 -9.69 -47.34 -15.89
CA ALA A 5 -8.87 -46.40 -15.15
C ALA A 5 -9.42 -44.99 -15.40
N ALA A 6 -10.02 -44.38 -14.38
CA ALA A 6 -10.44 -42.98 -14.43
C ALA A 6 -9.21 -42.08 -14.17
N ALA A 7 -8.80 -41.33 -15.19
CA ALA A 7 -7.75 -40.32 -15.06
C ALA A 7 -8.32 -39.06 -14.39
N LEU A 8 -7.80 -38.72 -13.21
CA LEU A 8 -8.19 -37.53 -12.44
C LEU A 8 -7.31 -36.35 -12.88
N THR A 9 -7.80 -35.52 -13.80
CA THR A 9 -7.10 -34.31 -14.24
C THR A 9 -7.28 -33.21 -13.19
N VAL A 10 -6.23 -32.92 -12.42
CA VAL A 10 -6.20 -31.80 -11.46
C VAL A 10 -6.15 -30.49 -12.26
N LEU A 11 -7.23 -29.70 -12.23
CA LEU A 11 -7.18 -28.30 -12.69
C LEU A 11 -6.41 -27.47 -11.66
N ALA A 12 -5.17 -27.10 -11.99
CA ALA A 12 -4.46 -26.05 -11.27
C ALA A 12 -5.08 -24.70 -11.64
N ALA A 13 -5.88 -24.12 -10.74
CA ALA A 13 -6.34 -22.75 -10.89
C ALA A 13 -5.13 -21.80 -10.81
N PRO A 14 -4.98 -20.84 -11.74
CA PRO A 14 -3.91 -19.85 -11.64
C PRO A 14 -4.16 -19.01 -10.40
N ALA A 15 -3.21 -19.05 -9.45
CA ALA A 15 -3.21 -18.10 -8.34
C ALA A 15 -2.98 -16.71 -8.96
N LEU A 16 -4.03 -15.89 -9.02
CA LEU A 16 -3.91 -14.48 -9.37
C LEU A 16 -3.06 -13.84 -8.26
N ALA A 17 -1.77 -13.64 -8.53
CA ALA A 17 -0.89 -12.95 -7.60
C ALA A 17 -1.45 -11.53 -7.42
N ALA A 18 -1.75 -11.15 -6.17
CA ALA A 18 -2.21 -9.81 -5.87
C ALA A 18 -1.14 -8.79 -6.29
N GLU A 19 -1.51 -7.85 -7.16
CA GLU A 19 -0.68 -6.71 -7.52
C GLU A 19 -0.18 -6.01 -6.24
N PRO A 20 1.13 -5.73 -6.11
CA PRO A 20 1.66 -5.08 -4.93
C PRO A 20 1.09 -3.66 -4.80
N LEU A 21 0.75 -3.27 -3.57
CA LEU A 21 0.23 -1.94 -3.28
C LEU A 21 1.27 -0.88 -3.63
N ALA A 22 0.92 0.05 -4.53
CA ALA A 22 1.78 1.17 -4.85
C ALA A 22 1.81 2.17 -3.69
N ILE A 23 2.99 2.39 -3.12
CA ILE A 23 3.22 3.37 -2.06
C ILE A 23 4.03 4.52 -2.65
N HIS A 24 3.42 5.70 -2.71
CA HIS A 24 4.06 6.92 -3.19
C HIS A 24 4.58 7.75 -2.02
N TYR A 25 5.79 8.27 -2.14
CA TYR A 25 6.36 9.25 -1.20
C TYR A 25 6.92 10.43 -1.99
N ASN A 26 6.89 11.63 -1.40
CA ASN A 26 7.60 12.78 -1.97
C ASN A 26 8.98 12.91 -1.32
N GLU A 27 9.93 13.59 -1.92
CA GLU A 27 11.24 13.81 -1.27
C GLU A 27 11.11 14.82 -0.11
N ARG A 28 11.52 14.44 1.10
CA ARG A 28 11.58 15.28 2.31
C ARG A 28 12.51 14.67 3.38
N PRO A 29 13.82 14.89 3.29
CA PRO A 29 14.74 14.54 4.38
C PRO A 29 14.35 15.25 5.69
N PRO A 30 14.57 14.62 6.87
CA PRO A 30 15.14 13.28 7.06
C PRO A 30 14.09 12.14 7.00
N TYR A 31 12.82 12.44 6.77
CA TYR A 31 11.72 11.50 6.98
C TYR A 31 11.50 10.50 5.84
N HIS A 32 11.62 10.95 4.60
CA HIS A 32 11.40 10.10 3.43
C HIS A 32 12.16 10.69 2.24
N TYR A 33 13.17 9.98 1.76
CA TYR A 33 14.03 10.43 0.67
C TYR A 33 14.65 9.26 -0.09
N THR A 34 15.07 9.50 -1.33
CA THR A 34 15.81 8.51 -2.12
C THR A 34 17.32 8.68 -1.94
N MET A 35 18.02 7.61 -1.57
CA MET A 35 19.49 7.56 -1.56
C MET A 35 19.97 6.26 -2.20
N GLY A 36 20.85 6.36 -3.21
CA GLY A 36 21.34 5.20 -3.96
C GLY A 36 20.24 4.42 -4.68
N GLY A 37 19.16 5.11 -5.09
CA GLY A 37 17.99 4.49 -5.74
C GLY A 37 17.04 3.77 -4.78
N MET A 38 17.31 3.80 -3.47
CA MET A 38 16.46 3.19 -2.45
C MET A 38 15.77 4.26 -1.60
N ALA A 39 14.51 4.05 -1.28
CA ALA A 39 13.78 4.89 -0.34
C ALA A 39 14.32 4.68 1.07
N GLN A 40 14.54 5.77 1.79
CA GLN A 40 15.10 5.82 3.14
C GLN A 40 14.42 6.88 3.99
N GLY A 41 14.72 6.87 5.29
CA GLY A 41 14.24 7.85 6.26
C GLY A 41 13.23 7.25 7.23
N GLU A 42 13.08 7.90 8.38
CA GLU A 42 12.34 7.35 9.51
C GLU A 42 10.87 7.03 9.18
N GLY A 43 10.23 7.86 8.36
CA GLY A 43 8.86 7.64 7.91
C GLY A 43 8.73 6.45 6.94
N ILE A 44 9.75 6.22 6.11
CA ILE A 44 9.84 5.00 5.28
C ILE A 44 10.02 3.79 6.20
N ASP A 45 10.98 3.82 7.12
CA ASP A 45 11.30 2.68 7.99
C ASP A 45 10.09 2.21 8.80
N LYS A 46 9.38 3.16 9.46
CA LYS A 46 8.16 2.87 10.21
C LYS A 46 7.07 2.26 9.34
N LEU A 47 6.85 2.82 8.15
CA LEU A 47 5.88 2.28 7.20
C LEU A 47 6.24 0.86 6.75
N LEU A 48 7.51 0.61 6.44
CA LEU A 48 7.96 -0.69 5.97
C LEU A 48 7.82 -1.78 7.04
N VAL A 49 8.07 -1.44 8.31
CA VAL A 49 7.81 -2.35 9.44
C VAL A 49 6.33 -2.74 9.48
N ALA A 50 5.43 -1.76 9.37
CA ALA A 50 3.98 -2.02 9.38
C ALA A 50 3.51 -2.85 8.18
N LEU A 51 3.97 -2.53 6.97
CA LEU A 51 3.62 -3.28 5.75
C LEU A 51 4.07 -4.75 5.82
N ARG A 52 5.29 -5.00 6.32
CA ARG A 52 5.81 -6.35 6.55
C ARG A 52 5.00 -7.09 7.60
N ALA A 53 4.72 -6.47 8.75
CA ALA A 53 3.93 -7.07 9.82
C ALA A 53 2.49 -7.39 9.39
N ALA A 54 1.95 -6.63 8.42
CA ALA A 54 0.62 -6.83 7.86
C ALA A 54 0.58 -7.85 6.69
N ASN A 55 1.73 -8.36 6.24
CA ASN A 55 1.85 -9.17 5.02
C ASN A 55 1.21 -8.50 3.80
N ILE A 56 1.51 -7.22 3.59
CA ILE A 56 1.04 -6.45 2.43
C ILE A 56 2.21 -6.38 1.42
N PRO A 57 2.10 -6.98 0.22
CA PRO A 57 3.08 -6.76 -0.83
C PRO A 57 3.00 -5.30 -1.30
N TYR A 58 4.14 -4.66 -1.52
CA TYR A 58 4.20 -3.24 -1.86
C TYR A 58 5.32 -2.91 -2.85
N GLN A 59 5.17 -1.77 -3.51
CA GLN A 59 6.24 -1.13 -4.29
C GLN A 59 6.34 0.34 -3.90
N LEU A 60 7.55 0.82 -3.59
CA LEU A 60 7.79 2.22 -3.28
C LEU A 60 8.09 3.04 -4.54
N ARG A 61 7.51 4.24 -4.64
CA ARG A 61 7.71 5.15 -5.76
C ARG A 61 7.93 6.57 -5.26
N SER A 62 9.06 7.18 -5.61
CA SER A 62 9.21 8.63 -5.42
C SER A 62 8.30 9.34 -6.41
N THR A 63 7.40 10.18 -5.92
CA THR A 63 6.38 10.87 -6.72
C THR A 63 6.11 12.23 -6.10
N PRO A 64 6.26 13.34 -6.84
CA PRO A 64 5.97 14.68 -6.34
C PRO A 64 4.56 14.79 -5.76
N ALA A 65 4.40 15.53 -4.65
CA ALA A 65 3.14 15.64 -3.92
C ALA A 65 1.95 16.09 -4.80
N LYS A 66 2.17 17.00 -5.77
CA LYS A 66 1.14 17.42 -6.72
C LYS A 66 0.65 16.25 -7.60
N GLN A 67 1.55 15.37 -8.04
CA GLN A 67 1.19 14.20 -8.83
C GLN A 67 0.47 13.15 -7.99
N GLN A 68 0.85 12.97 -6.72
CA GLN A 68 0.12 12.11 -5.79
C GLN A 68 -1.35 12.53 -5.65
N LEU A 69 -1.65 13.83 -5.60
CA LEU A 69 -3.03 14.34 -5.60
C LEU A 69 -3.80 13.98 -6.87
N ILE A 70 -3.14 13.95 -8.03
CA ILE A 70 -3.76 13.53 -9.29
C ILE A 70 -4.09 12.04 -9.21
N LEU A 71 -3.14 11.21 -8.77
CA LEU A 71 -3.34 9.76 -8.63
C LEU A 71 -4.46 9.43 -7.66
N LEU A 72 -4.51 10.13 -6.52
CA LEU A 72 -5.53 9.94 -5.51
C LEU A 72 -6.93 10.27 -6.06
N LYS A 73 -7.07 11.42 -6.75
CA LYS A 73 -8.34 11.83 -7.37
C LYS A 73 -8.77 10.91 -8.50
N ALA A 74 -7.83 10.44 -9.31
CA ALA A 74 -8.10 9.54 -10.42
C ALA A 74 -8.63 8.19 -9.90
N ASN A 75 -8.13 7.73 -8.74
CA ASN A 75 -8.65 6.55 -8.03
C ASN A 75 -8.72 5.28 -8.93
N LEU A 76 -7.82 5.17 -9.91
CA LEU A 76 -7.88 4.11 -10.91
C LEU A 76 -7.40 2.75 -10.40
N GLN A 77 -6.57 2.74 -9.35
CA GLN A 77 -5.97 1.55 -8.78
C GLN A 77 -5.68 1.71 -7.28
N PRO A 78 -5.50 0.61 -6.52
CA PRO A 78 -4.99 0.64 -5.16
C PRO A 78 -3.62 1.34 -5.08
N ALA A 79 -3.55 2.45 -4.36
CA ALA A 79 -2.32 3.18 -4.13
C ALA A 79 -2.41 4.03 -2.86
N CYS A 80 -1.32 4.21 -2.14
CA CYS A 80 -1.26 5.01 -0.93
C CYS A 80 -0.15 6.05 -0.97
N MET A 81 -0.45 7.25 -0.49
CA MET A 81 0.45 8.38 -0.53
C MET A 81 0.95 8.65 0.90
N LEU A 82 2.25 8.64 1.13
CA LEU A 82 2.87 8.89 2.43
C LEU A 82 2.92 10.39 2.76
N ALA A 83 2.96 10.69 4.06
CA ALA A 83 3.22 12.01 4.64
C ALA A 83 2.05 13.02 4.57
N TRP A 84 0.81 12.54 4.53
CA TRP A 84 -0.37 13.41 4.50
C TRP A 84 -0.99 13.58 5.89
N VAL A 85 -1.27 14.83 6.25
CA VAL A 85 -2.02 15.17 7.47
C VAL A 85 -3.48 14.76 7.31
N GLY A 86 -4.11 14.22 8.37
CA GLY A 86 -5.55 14.00 8.40
C GLY A 86 -6.29 15.32 8.57
N LEU A 87 -6.77 15.90 7.47
CA LEU A 87 -7.57 17.14 7.49
C LEU A 87 -9.03 16.82 7.15
N PRO A 88 -10.01 17.49 7.79
CA PRO A 88 -11.42 17.27 7.51
C PRO A 88 -11.74 17.32 6.01
N GLY A 89 -12.41 16.28 5.51
CA GLY A 89 -12.85 16.21 4.12
C GLY A 89 -11.86 15.55 3.18
N ARG A 90 -10.66 15.17 3.64
CA ARG A 90 -9.73 14.32 2.87
C ARG A 90 -10.26 12.89 2.73
N GLU A 91 -11.03 12.43 3.69
CA GLU A 91 -11.70 11.13 3.67
C GLU A 91 -12.64 10.97 2.46
N ARG A 92 -13.10 12.10 1.88
CA ARG A 92 -13.91 12.09 0.64
C ARG A 92 -13.11 11.66 -0.59
N ALA A 93 -11.83 12.00 -0.67
CA ALA A 93 -11.00 11.68 -1.83
C ALA A 93 -10.17 10.39 -1.64
N GLY A 94 -10.18 9.79 -0.45
CA GLY A 94 -9.43 8.57 -0.17
C GLY A 94 -9.51 8.16 1.29
N LYS A 95 -8.96 7.00 1.60
CA LYS A 95 -8.95 6.40 2.94
C LYS A 95 -7.69 6.83 3.70
N LEU A 96 -7.84 7.37 4.91
CA LEU A 96 -6.69 7.70 5.75
C LEU A 96 -6.30 6.49 6.62
N SER A 97 -5.01 6.17 6.67
CA SER A 97 -4.50 5.16 7.60
C SER A 97 -4.38 5.72 9.02
N GLU A 98 -3.92 4.89 9.95
CA GLU A 98 -3.33 5.35 11.20
C GLU A 98 -2.07 6.20 10.99
N ILE A 99 -1.65 6.90 12.04
CA ILE A 99 -0.43 7.69 12.03
C ILE A 99 0.77 6.76 11.78
N VAL A 100 1.63 7.17 10.86
CA VAL A 100 2.92 6.53 10.56
C VAL A 100 4.01 7.19 11.41
N TYR A 101 4.04 8.52 11.47
CA TYR A 101 4.96 9.31 12.29
C TYR A 101 4.39 10.72 12.50
N ASP A 102 4.75 11.40 13.58
CA ASP A 102 4.21 12.72 13.96
C ASP A 102 2.68 12.79 13.83
N ASP A 103 2.17 13.56 12.86
CA ASP A 103 0.75 13.72 12.49
C ASP A 103 0.43 13.13 11.10
N ARG A 104 1.37 12.37 10.53
CA ARG A 104 1.42 11.95 9.13
C ARG A 104 0.84 10.55 8.97
N ARG A 105 -0.06 10.42 8.00
CA ARG A 105 -0.76 9.19 7.64
C ARG A 105 -0.44 8.81 6.20
N LEU A 106 -0.78 7.58 5.82
CA LEU A 106 -1.05 7.25 4.44
C LEU A 106 -2.42 7.81 4.05
N TRP A 107 -2.50 8.36 2.85
CA TRP A 107 -3.76 8.65 2.19
C TRP A 107 -3.90 7.75 0.97
N CYS A 108 -4.76 6.76 1.09
CA CYS A 108 -4.96 5.71 0.11
C CYS A 108 -6.13 6.04 -0.82
N THR A 109 -6.03 5.61 -2.07
CA THR A 109 -7.15 5.68 -3.03
C THR A 109 -8.35 4.90 -2.48
N GLN A 110 -9.57 5.31 -2.84
CA GLN A 110 -10.77 4.56 -2.47
C GLN A 110 -10.76 3.13 -3.04
N ALA A 111 -10.07 2.92 -4.17
CA ALA A 111 -9.83 1.62 -4.79
C ALA A 111 -8.98 0.69 -3.91
N THR A 112 -8.27 1.20 -2.89
CA THR A 112 -7.51 0.37 -1.95
C THR A 112 -8.48 -0.50 -1.13
N PRO A 113 -8.35 -1.84 -1.14
CA PRO A 113 -9.27 -2.73 -0.43
C PRO A 113 -9.35 -2.45 1.08
N ASP A 114 -10.54 -2.63 1.66
CA ASP A 114 -10.76 -2.36 3.08
C ASP A 114 -9.97 -3.31 3.99
N ASP A 115 -9.79 -4.58 3.59
CA ASP A 115 -8.98 -5.54 4.35
C ASP A 115 -7.51 -5.10 4.41
N VAL A 116 -6.99 -4.52 3.33
CA VAL A 116 -5.62 -3.97 3.28
C VAL A 116 -5.51 -2.80 4.25
N MET A 117 -6.49 -1.88 4.25
CA MET A 117 -6.54 -0.77 5.20
C MET A 117 -6.63 -1.24 6.65
N GLN A 118 -7.46 -2.25 6.94
CA GLN A 118 -7.61 -2.80 8.29
C GLN A 118 -6.32 -3.45 8.79
N ARG A 119 -5.67 -4.28 7.96
CA ARG A 119 -4.39 -4.93 8.32
C ARG A 119 -3.28 -3.91 8.53
N LEU A 120 -3.18 -2.91 7.64
CA LEU A 120 -2.22 -1.81 7.76
C LEU A 120 -2.44 -1.02 9.05
N ASN A 121 -3.67 -0.60 9.33
CA ASN A 121 -4.00 0.17 10.54
C ASN A 121 -3.72 -0.62 11.81
N LYS A 122 -4.01 -1.92 11.82
CA LYS A 122 -3.66 -2.80 12.95
C LYS A 122 -2.15 -2.87 13.17
N ALA A 123 -1.36 -2.88 12.10
CA ALA A 123 0.10 -2.93 12.19
C ALA A 123 0.73 -1.60 12.64
N LEU A 124 0.15 -0.46 12.24
CA LEU A 124 0.63 0.89 12.61
C LEU A 124 0.37 1.27 14.08
N ARG A 125 -0.56 0.60 14.76
CA ARG A 125 -0.86 0.85 16.18
C ARG A 125 0.05 0.09 17.15
N LYS A 126 0.97 -0.74 16.65
CA LYS A 126 1.89 -1.55 17.45
C LYS A 126 3.25 -0.86 17.57
#